data_AF-A0A143X4N5-F1
#
_entry.id   AF-A0A143X4N5-F1
#
_cell.length_a   1.000
_cell.length_b   1.000
_cell.length_c   1.000
_cell.angle_alpha   90.00
_cell.angle_beta   90.00
_cell.angle_gamma   90.00
#
_symmetry.space_group_name_H-M   'P 1'
#
loop_
_entity.id
_entity.type
_entity.pdbx_description
1 polymer ?
#
loop_
_entity_poly.entity_id
_entity_poly.type
_entity_poly.pdbx_seq_one_letter_code
_entity_poly.pdbx_strand_id
1 'polypeptide(L)'
;MIRILICCAGGFSSSAMSVKVKKEIEEKGLQDELQVDFCPFGTSSDLLDDVDVVMVCPHQKYRVKQYVADYVQDKKPVYLLPPKMYGTMEVEELYADAKDILDAFQKTHLNPFYFPGEEDIMRVKRSKAYRHTKH
;
A
#
# COMPACT_ATOMS: atom_id res chain seq x y z
N MET A 1 -13.07 -9.58 1.71
CA MET A 1 -11.64 -9.75 1.41
C MET A 1 -11.12 -8.47 0.76
N ILE A 2 -10.02 -7.92 1.27
CA ILE A 2 -9.32 -6.75 0.71
C ILE A 2 -8.10 -7.24 -0.05
N ARG A 3 -7.93 -6.78 -1.28
CA ARG A 3 -6.79 -7.11 -2.14
C ARG A 3 -5.85 -5.93 -2.27
N ILE A 4 -4.64 -6.09 -1.75
CA ILE A 4 -3.59 -5.07 -1.75
C ILE A 4 -2.53 -5.44 -2.79
N LEU A 5 -2.24 -4.51 -3.70
CA LEU A 5 -1.11 -4.62 -4.61
C LEU A 5 0.05 -3.74 -4.15
N ILE A 6 1.15 -4.34 -3.71
CA ILE A 6 2.37 -3.62 -3.35
C ILE A 6 3.28 -3.48 -4.56
N CYS A 7 3.38 -2.26 -5.09
CA CYS A 7 4.21 -1.94 -6.24
C CYS A 7 5.65 -1.63 -5.82
N CYS A 8 6.56 -2.52 -6.23
CA CYS A 8 7.98 -2.48 -5.90
C CYS A 8 8.86 -2.18 -7.13
N ALA A 9 10.17 -2.01 -6.89
CA ALA A 9 11.16 -1.89 -7.96
C ALA A 9 11.54 -3.24 -8.62
N GLY A 10 10.96 -4.37 -8.17
CA GLY A 10 11.24 -5.71 -8.71
C GLY A 10 12.57 -6.31 -8.24
N GLY A 11 12.97 -6.07 -6.99
CA GLY A 11 14.24 -6.54 -6.43
C GLY A 11 14.11 -7.71 -5.44
N PHE A 12 15.25 -8.20 -4.94
CA PHE A 12 15.32 -9.27 -3.92
C PHE A 12 14.51 -8.95 -2.64
N SER A 13 14.51 -7.69 -2.22
CA SER A 13 13.80 -7.24 -1.01
C SER A 13 12.29 -7.46 -1.09
N SER A 14 11.68 -7.26 -2.26
CA SER A 14 10.24 -7.51 -2.45
C SER A 14 9.88 -8.99 -2.42
N SER A 15 10.76 -9.88 -2.89
CA SER A 15 10.52 -11.32 -2.87
C SER A 15 10.60 -11.91 -1.46
N ALA A 16 11.56 -11.45 -0.65
CA ALA A 16 11.63 -11.86 0.75
C ALA A 16 10.43 -11.32 1.55
N MET A 17 10.01 -10.09 1.28
CA MET A 17 8.87 -9.47 1.94
C MET A 17 7.55 -10.18 1.61
N SER A 18 7.36 -10.60 0.35
CA SER A 18 6.14 -11.29 -0.06
C SER A 18 5.95 -12.62 0.65
N VAL A 19 7.02 -13.40 0.82
CA VAL A 19 6.97 -14.66 1.57
C VAL A 19 6.65 -14.40 3.04
N LYS A 20 7.30 -13.40 3.66
CA LYS A 20 7.04 -13.02 5.05
C LYS A 20 5.58 -12.62 5.27
N VAL A 21 5.07 -11.70 4.43
CA VAL A 21 3.70 -11.19 4.53
C VAL A 21 2.68 -12.31 4.31
N LYS A 22 2.87 -13.14 3.28
CA LYS A 22 1.97 -14.27 3.03
C LYS A 22 1.92 -15.19 4.25
N LYS A 23 3.08 -15.59 4.80
CA LYS A 23 3.17 -16.42 6.00
C LYS A 23 2.46 -15.80 7.22
N GLU A 24 2.68 -14.50 7.46
CA GLU A 24 2.07 -13.80 8.58
C GLU A 24 0.53 -13.69 8.43
N ILE A 25 0.01 -13.55 7.20
CA ILE A 25 -1.43 -13.62 6.92
C ILE A 25 -2.00 -14.99 7.31
N GLU A 26 -1.31 -16.08 6.99
CA GLU A 26 -1.75 -17.44 7.37
C GLU A 26 -1.68 -17.66 8.88
N GLU A 27 -0.57 -17.27 9.51
CA GLU A 27 -0.36 -17.41 10.96
C GLU A 27 -1.41 -16.65 11.79
N LYS A 28 -1.92 -15.54 11.24
CA LYS A 28 -2.95 -14.71 11.87
C LYS A 28 -4.38 -15.08 11.46
N GLY A 29 -4.56 -16.05 10.56
CA GLY A 29 -5.88 -16.45 10.08
C GLY A 29 -6.60 -15.37 9.25
N LEU A 30 -5.85 -14.47 8.61
CA LEU A 30 -6.39 -13.35 7.83
C LEU A 30 -6.62 -13.69 6.35
N GLN A 31 -6.46 -14.95 5.94
CA GLN A 31 -6.48 -15.39 4.53
C GLN A 31 -7.82 -15.10 3.84
N ASP A 32 -8.95 -15.16 4.55
CA ASP A 32 -10.28 -14.84 4.02
C ASP A 32 -10.56 -13.32 3.96
N GLU A 33 -9.78 -12.54 4.69
CA GLU A 33 -9.98 -11.10 4.87
C GLU A 33 -9.01 -10.26 4.05
N LEU A 34 -7.80 -10.75 3.79
CA LEU A 34 -6.69 -10.00 3.23
C LEU A 34 -5.86 -10.85 2.27
N GLN A 35 -5.68 -10.32 1.06
CA GLN A 35 -4.72 -10.82 0.09
C GLN A 35 -3.72 -9.71 -0.23
N VAL A 36 -2.43 -10.04 -0.16
CA VAL A 36 -1.34 -9.10 -0.49
C VAL A 36 -0.44 -9.71 -1.56
N ASP A 37 -0.37 -9.03 -2.70
CA ASP A 37 0.49 -9.41 -3.81
C ASP A 37 1.49 -8.30 -4.12
N PHE A 38 2.66 -8.72 -4.61
CA PHE A 38 3.78 -7.85 -4.91
C PHE A 38 4.01 -7.86 -6.42
N CYS A 39 4.06 -6.68 -7.02
CA CYS A 39 4.26 -6.55 -8.46
C CYS A 39 5.31 -5.47 -8.76
N PRO A 40 6.13 -5.64 -9.80
CA PRO A 40 6.92 -4.55 -10.36
C PRO A 40 6.03 -3.40 -10.85
N PHE A 41 6.50 -2.17 -10.64
CA PHE A 41 5.78 -0.95 -11.03
C PHE A 41 5.45 -0.84 -12.53
N GLY A 42 6.18 -1.56 -13.39
CA GLY A 42 5.96 -1.54 -14.84
C GLY A 42 4.86 -2.51 -15.33
N THR A 43 4.46 -3.47 -14.50
CA THR A 43 3.46 -4.50 -14.84
C THR A 43 2.24 -4.43 -13.93
N SER A 44 2.18 -3.42 -13.05
CA SER A 44 1.08 -3.28 -12.09
C SER A 44 -0.23 -2.85 -12.72
N SER A 45 -0.19 -2.23 -13.92
CA SER A 45 -1.38 -1.83 -14.68
C SER A 45 -2.31 -3.00 -14.99
N ASP A 46 -1.74 -4.18 -15.27
CA ASP A 46 -2.48 -5.37 -15.72
C ASP A 46 -3.25 -6.02 -14.56
N LEU A 47 -2.92 -5.67 -13.33
CA LEU A 47 -3.53 -6.21 -12.10
C LEU A 47 -4.47 -5.21 -11.41
N LEU A 48 -4.64 -4.00 -11.96
CA LEU A 48 -5.42 -2.92 -11.31
C LEU A 48 -6.89 -3.28 -11.13
N ASP A 49 -7.47 -4.03 -12.05
CA ASP A 49 -8.88 -4.42 -12.00
C ASP A 49 -9.15 -5.48 -10.94
N ASP A 50 -8.13 -6.28 -10.59
CA ASP A 50 -8.23 -7.38 -9.63
C ASP A 50 -7.99 -6.96 -8.18
N VAL A 51 -7.62 -5.70 -7.92
CA VAL A 51 -7.20 -5.23 -6.59
C VAL A 51 -8.03 -4.05 -6.10
N ASP A 52 -8.08 -3.87 -4.78
CA ASP A 52 -8.86 -2.81 -4.15
C ASP A 52 -8.01 -1.56 -3.87
N VAL A 53 -6.76 -1.76 -3.47
CA VAL A 53 -5.83 -0.68 -3.13
C VAL A 53 -4.44 -0.97 -3.66
N VAL A 54 -3.79 0.09 -4.18
CA VAL A 54 -2.42 0.02 -4.66
C VAL A 54 -1.52 0.73 -3.64
N MET A 55 -0.56 0.00 -3.08
CA MET A 55 0.43 0.54 -2.16
C MET A 55 1.79 0.60 -2.84
N VAL A 56 2.43 1.76 -2.83
CA VAL A 56 3.68 2.02 -3.55
C VAL A 56 4.82 2.16 -2.55
N CYS A 57 5.95 1.52 -2.82
CA CYS A 57 7.13 1.64 -1.99
C CYS A 57 7.65 3.10 -1.95
N PRO A 58 8.18 3.58 -0.80
CA PRO A 58 8.62 4.97 -0.62
C PRO A 58 9.68 5.41 -1.64
N HIS A 59 10.54 4.48 -2.06
CA HIS A 59 11.59 4.74 -3.05
C HIS A 59 11.05 5.09 -4.45
N GLN A 60 9.78 4.83 -4.73
CA GLN A 60 9.12 5.15 -6.01
C GLN A 60 8.31 6.47 -5.95
N LYS A 61 8.49 7.31 -4.92
CA LYS A 61 7.80 8.61 -4.74
C LYS A 61 7.77 9.47 -5.99
N TYR A 62 8.85 9.50 -6.77
CA TYR A 62 8.94 10.33 -7.98
C TYR A 62 8.08 9.82 -9.14
N ARG A 63 7.77 8.51 -9.15
CA ARG A 63 7.01 7.85 -10.22
C ARG A 63 5.52 7.73 -9.90
N VAL A 64 5.12 7.86 -8.63
CA VAL A 64 3.72 7.68 -8.21
C VAL A 64 2.76 8.65 -8.88
N LYS A 65 3.14 9.92 -9.05
CA LYS A 65 2.27 10.93 -9.67
C LYS A 65 2.01 10.61 -11.14
N GLN A 66 3.07 10.24 -11.86
CA GLN A 66 2.96 9.85 -13.26
C GLN A 66 2.15 8.55 -13.40
N TYR A 67 2.39 7.57 -12.53
CA TYR A 67 1.63 6.32 -12.51
C TYR A 67 0.14 6.51 -12.28
N VAL A 68 -0.22 7.37 -11.33
CA VAL A 68 -1.62 7.76 -11.11
C VAL A 68 -2.18 8.37 -12.39
N ALA A 69 -1.51 9.35 -13.00
CA ALA A 69 -2.02 10.00 -14.21
C ALA A 69 -2.21 9.02 -15.38
N ASP A 70 -1.24 8.13 -15.60
CA ASP A 70 -1.18 7.28 -16.78
C ASP A 70 -2.09 6.04 -16.67
N TYR A 71 -2.25 5.46 -15.48
CA TYR A 71 -2.88 4.14 -15.32
C TYR A 71 -4.09 4.12 -14.37
N VAL A 72 -4.02 4.80 -13.22
CA VAL A 72 -5.01 4.62 -12.14
C VAL A 72 -6.09 5.68 -12.13
N GLN A 73 -5.71 6.94 -12.37
CA GLN A 73 -6.54 8.14 -12.28
C GLN A 73 -7.29 8.19 -10.94
N ASP A 74 -8.61 8.06 -10.96
CA ASP A 74 -9.52 8.04 -9.81
C ASP A 74 -10.19 6.67 -9.58
N LYS A 75 -9.73 5.62 -10.29
CA LYS A 75 -10.36 4.28 -10.22
C LYS A 75 -10.09 3.55 -8.91
N LYS A 76 -8.87 3.71 -8.37
CA LYS A 76 -8.39 2.99 -7.18
C LYS A 76 -7.52 3.91 -6.33
N PRO A 77 -7.53 3.79 -5.00
CA PRO A 77 -6.61 4.52 -4.16
C PRO A 77 -5.16 4.05 -4.39
N VAL A 78 -4.28 5.02 -4.61
CA VAL A 78 -2.82 4.82 -4.65
C VAL A 78 -2.21 5.46 -3.43
N TYR A 79 -1.65 4.64 -2.55
CA TYR A 79 -1.03 5.07 -1.31
C TYR A 79 0.48 4.86 -1.33
N LEU A 80 1.24 5.83 -0.84
CA LEU A 80 2.69 5.73 -0.74
C LEU A 80 3.07 5.31 0.68
N LEU A 81 3.73 4.15 0.83
CA LEU A 81 4.05 3.59 2.14
C LEU A 81 5.14 4.40 2.86
N PRO A 82 5.00 4.68 4.17
CA PRO A 82 6.05 5.26 4.98
C PRO A 82 7.30 4.37 5.03
N PRO A 83 8.52 4.92 5.03
CA PRO A 83 9.76 4.13 5.05
C PRO A 83 9.85 3.12 6.20
N LYS A 84 9.44 3.49 7.42
CA LYS A 84 9.49 2.57 8.57
C LYS A 84 8.40 1.51 8.52
N MET A 85 7.22 1.84 8.01
CA MET A 85 6.14 0.88 7.82
C MET A 85 6.52 -0.16 6.76
N TYR A 86 7.15 0.28 5.66
CA TYR A 86 7.69 -0.64 4.65
C TYR A 86 8.80 -1.55 5.23
N GLY A 87 9.66 -1.02 6.12
CA GLY A 87 10.73 -1.80 6.75
C GLY A 87 10.22 -2.88 7.72
N THR A 88 9.10 -2.63 8.40
CA THR A 88 8.50 -3.56 9.37
C THR A 88 7.53 -4.52 8.70
N MET A 89 6.67 -4.01 7.81
CA MET A 89 5.70 -4.76 7.02
C MET A 89 4.79 -5.64 7.91
N GLU A 90 4.32 -5.09 9.03
CA GLU A 90 3.38 -5.76 9.91
C GLU A 90 1.99 -5.82 9.23
N VAL A 91 1.46 -7.03 9.09
CA VAL A 91 0.27 -7.29 8.27
C VAL A 91 -0.98 -6.61 8.82
N GLU A 92 -1.16 -6.62 10.14
CA GLU A 92 -2.30 -5.98 10.80
C GLU A 92 -2.31 -4.47 10.62
N GLU A 93 -1.14 -3.85 10.69
CA GLU A 93 -0.99 -2.40 10.51
C GLU A 93 -1.22 -2.02 9.03
N LEU A 94 -0.72 -2.83 8.10
CA LEU A 94 -0.99 -2.68 6.66
C LEU A 94 -2.48 -2.82 6.37
N TYR A 95 -3.14 -3.80 6.99
CA TYR A 95 -4.56 -4.06 6.82
C TYR A 95 -5.44 -2.93 7.36
N ALA A 96 -5.09 -2.39 8.54
CA ALA A 96 -5.77 -1.26 9.14
C ALA A 96 -5.66 0.00 8.25
N ASP A 97 -4.46 0.32 7.75
CA ASP A 97 -4.28 1.42 6.81
C ASP A 97 -5.07 1.20 5.51
N ALA A 98 -5.06 -0.01 4.96
CA ALA A 98 -5.81 -0.33 3.74
C ALA A 98 -7.31 -0.05 3.90
N LYS A 99 -7.90 -0.44 5.04
CA LYS A 99 -9.31 -0.16 5.37
C LYS A 99 -9.57 1.35 5.42
N ASP A 100 -8.74 2.10 6.15
CA ASP A 100 -8.90 3.56 6.27
C ASP A 100 -8.79 4.26 4.91
N ILE A 101 -7.83 3.84 4.09
CA ILE A 101 -7.59 4.40 2.76
C ILE A 101 -8.80 4.16 1.87
N LEU A 102 -9.34 2.94 1.84
CA LEU A 102 -10.51 2.60 1.03
C LEU A 102 -11.73 3.44 1.43
N ASP A 103 -12.00 3.56 2.74
CA ASP A 103 -13.13 4.33 3.27
C ASP A 103 -12.98 5.84 2.99
N ALA A 104 -11.76 6.37 3.09
CA ALA A 104 -11.47 7.78 2.81
C ALA A 104 -11.48 8.08 1.30
N PHE A 105 -11.01 7.15 0.47
CA PHE A 105 -10.97 7.31 -0.97
C PHE A 105 -12.37 7.36 -1.59
N GLN A 106 -13.31 6.54 -1.11
CA GLN A 106 -14.72 6.60 -1.56
C GLN A 106 -15.35 8.00 -1.39
N LYS A 107 -14.83 8.81 -0.47
CA LYS A 107 -15.35 10.16 -0.19
C LYS A 107 -14.59 11.24 -0.95
N THR A 108 -13.29 11.05 -1.16
CA THR A 108 -12.39 12.10 -1.64
C THR A 108 -11.98 11.93 -3.10
N HIS A 109 -11.87 10.69 -3.58
CA HIS A 109 -11.30 10.32 -4.88
C HIS A 109 -9.93 10.96 -5.16
N LEU A 110 -9.17 11.26 -4.10
CA LEU A 110 -7.87 11.93 -4.20
C LEU A 110 -6.75 10.91 -4.37
N ASN A 111 -5.94 11.13 -5.42
CA ASN A 111 -4.73 10.36 -5.68
C ASN A 111 -3.52 11.26 -5.97
N PRO A 112 -2.30 10.86 -5.54
CA PRO A 112 -2.06 9.82 -4.53
C PRO A 112 -2.66 10.20 -3.17
N PHE A 113 -3.17 9.21 -2.45
CA PHE A 113 -3.78 9.40 -1.14
C PHE A 113 -2.69 9.68 -0.08
N TYR A 114 -2.98 10.62 0.82
CA TYR A 114 -2.19 10.90 2.00
C TYR A 114 -3.11 10.99 3.21
N PHE A 115 -2.68 10.44 4.34
CA PHE A 115 -3.34 10.72 5.59
C PHE A 115 -3.10 12.18 6.01
N PRO A 116 -3.99 12.80 6.79
CA PRO A 116 -3.83 14.18 7.24
C PRO A 116 -2.48 14.40 7.96
N GLY A 117 -1.66 15.34 7.47
CA GLY A 117 -0.34 15.64 8.00
C GLY A 117 0.80 14.73 7.50
N GLU A 118 0.51 13.81 6.57
CA GLU A 118 1.48 12.86 6.01
C GLU A 118 1.84 13.14 4.52
N GLU A 119 1.66 14.38 4.06
CA GLU A 119 1.88 14.76 2.66
C GLU A 119 3.35 14.57 2.23
N ASP A 120 4.30 14.78 3.14
CA ASP A 120 5.70 14.41 2.93
C ASP A 120 6.04 13.05 3.53
N ILE A 121 5.71 11.99 2.80
CA ILE A 121 5.89 10.59 3.24
C ILE A 121 7.30 10.28 3.76
N MET A 122 8.33 10.98 3.25
CA MET A 122 9.72 10.74 3.63
C MET A 122 10.02 11.25 5.05
N ARG A 123 9.20 12.16 5.58
CA ARG A 123 9.27 12.66 6.96
C ARG A 123 8.40 11.85 7.92
N VAL A 124 7.51 11.01 7.41
CA VAL A 124 6.63 10.17 8.22
C VAL A 124 7.44 9.11 8.95
N LYS A 125 7.36 9.12 10.29
CA LYS A 125 8.18 8.28 11.18
C LYS A 125 7.44 7.09 11.77
N ARG A 126 6.17 6.87 11.42
CA ARG A 126 5.38 5.76 11.94
C ARG A 126 5.71 4.44 11.25
N SER A 127 5.66 3.37 12.04
CA SER A 127 5.67 1.98 11.57
C SER A 127 4.29 1.32 11.70
N LYS A 128 3.37 1.94 12.42
CA LYS A 128 2.00 1.47 12.66
C LYS A 128 1.00 2.19 11.78
N ALA A 129 -0.22 1.66 11.69
CA ALA A 129 -1.34 2.28 10.99
C ALA A 129 -1.63 3.68 11.51
N TYR A 130 -2.15 4.55 10.65
CA TYR A 130 -2.44 5.94 10.98
C TYR A 130 -3.37 6.05 12.20
N ARG A 131 -4.41 5.22 12.27
CA ARG A 131 -5.33 5.17 13.42
C ARG A 131 -4.69 4.71 14.74
N HIS A 132 -3.56 4.00 14.67
CA HIS A 132 -2.83 3.48 15.85
C HIS A 132 -1.67 4.40 16.28
N THR A 133 -1.42 5.47 15.55
CA THR A 133 -0.44 6.49 15.93
C THR A 133 -1.08 7.70 16.58
N LYS A 134 -0.36 8.28 17.56
CA LYS A 134 -0.73 9.56 18.15
C LYS A 134 -0.29 10.66 17.19
N HIS A 135 -1.24 11.44 16.68
CA HIS A 135 -1.03 12.62 15.85
C HIS A 135 -1.11 13.89 16.69
#